data_AF-A0A840RYA6-F1
#
_entry.id   AF-A0A840RYA6-F1
#
_cell.length_a   1.000
_cell.length_b   1.000
_cell.length_c   1.000
_cell.angle_alpha   90.00
_cell.angle_beta   90.00
_cell.angle_gamma   90.00
#
_symmetry.space_group_name_H-M   'P 1'
#
loop_
_entity.id
_entity.type
_entity.pdbx_description
1 polymer ?
#
loop_
_entity_poly.entity_id
_entity_poly.type
_entity_poly.pdbx_seq_one_letter_code
_entity_poly.pdbx_strand_id
1 'polypeptide(L)'
;MSLLPSNSRRALQHTRTIQIDAFIREDGLWELDAHITDIKSSELKLIRGVLPAGEPLHNLWLRLTLDHEYNIVEVAADSEAVPYPGHCNTIAPAYNQLVGLCLLKGFRYALRERIGGAMGCTHLTELAQILPTAALQAFSGESPESGDQSTSDAGQKKPFQVGSCHALRRDGAIVAKYYPRWAIHPTMELVPAIASVSEQDTASNLISGLSSHPASSPVQNKVMSQSRNQALSQASNAVPDIESSKRSK
;
A
#
# COMPACT_ATOMS: atom_id res chain seq x y z
N MET A 1 -4.98 0.50 -23.27
CA MET A 1 -5.01 -0.98 -23.31
C MET A 1 -5.71 -1.46 -22.05
N SER A 2 -6.77 -2.26 -22.20
CA SER A 2 -7.53 -2.83 -21.08
C SER A 2 -7.04 -4.26 -20.79
N LEU A 3 -7.25 -4.74 -19.56
CA LEU A 3 -7.03 -6.14 -19.19
C LEU A 3 -7.86 -7.06 -20.10
N LEU A 4 -7.36 -8.29 -20.36
CA LEU A 4 -8.14 -9.30 -21.06
C LEU A 4 -9.45 -9.59 -20.29
N PRO A 5 -10.56 -9.87 -21.00
CA PRO A 5 -11.81 -10.21 -20.34
C PRO A 5 -11.66 -11.47 -19.47
N SER A 6 -12.38 -11.51 -18.34
CA SER A 6 -12.38 -12.70 -17.48
C SER A 6 -13.08 -13.86 -18.19
N ASN A 7 -12.56 -15.08 -18.03
CA ASN A 7 -13.15 -16.31 -18.56
C ASN A 7 -14.40 -16.77 -17.78
N SER A 8 -14.89 -15.99 -16.82
CA SER A 8 -16.06 -16.30 -16.00
C SER A 8 -16.93 -15.07 -15.80
N ARG A 9 -18.24 -15.29 -15.62
CA ARG A 9 -19.18 -14.21 -15.27
C ARG A 9 -18.77 -13.62 -13.92
N ARG A 10 -18.82 -12.29 -13.83
CA ARG A 10 -18.43 -11.53 -12.64
C ARG A 10 -19.50 -10.50 -12.31
N ALA A 11 -19.68 -10.24 -11.03
CA ALA A 11 -20.51 -9.14 -10.52
C ALA A 11 -19.60 -8.17 -9.77
N LEU A 12 -19.72 -6.87 -10.06
CA LEU A 12 -19.02 -5.84 -9.29
C LEU A 12 -19.59 -5.86 -7.86
N GLN A 13 -18.72 -5.93 -6.86
CA GLN A 13 -19.09 -5.93 -5.43
C GLN A 13 -18.65 -4.65 -4.72
N HIS A 14 -17.55 -4.07 -5.19
CA HIS A 14 -16.89 -2.96 -4.54
C HIS A 14 -16.00 -2.24 -5.53
N THR A 15 -16.07 -0.91 -5.50
CA THR A 15 -15.14 -0.04 -6.21
C THR A 15 -14.39 0.77 -5.18
N ARG A 16 -13.07 0.74 -5.26
CA ARG A 16 -12.20 1.71 -4.58
C ARG A 16 -11.59 2.60 -5.65
N THR A 17 -11.68 3.90 -5.44
CA THR A 17 -10.95 4.89 -6.24
C THR A 17 -9.99 5.62 -5.33
N ILE A 18 -8.76 5.77 -5.79
CA ILE A 18 -7.76 6.64 -5.17
C ILE A 18 -7.34 7.67 -6.20
N GLN A 19 -7.48 8.93 -5.86
CA GLN A 19 -7.03 10.07 -6.66
C GLN A 19 -5.94 10.81 -5.88
N ILE A 20 -4.89 11.24 -6.57
CA ILE A 20 -3.84 12.06 -5.99
C ILE A 20 -3.57 13.20 -6.97
N ASP A 21 -3.81 14.42 -6.52
CA ASP A 21 -3.50 15.64 -7.26
C ASP A 21 -2.30 16.34 -6.60
N ALA A 22 -1.38 16.84 -7.41
CA ALA A 22 -0.18 17.51 -6.93
C ALA A 22 -0.19 18.98 -7.36
N PHE A 23 0.07 19.87 -6.40
CA PHE A 23 0.04 21.31 -6.60
C PHE A 23 1.35 21.93 -6.12
N ILE A 24 1.80 22.99 -6.81
CA ILE A 24 2.84 23.88 -6.30
C ILE A 24 2.17 25.14 -5.76
N ARG A 25 2.56 25.56 -4.55
CA ARG A 25 2.09 26.77 -3.89
C ARG A 25 2.91 27.98 -4.32
N GLU A 26 2.36 29.16 -4.10
CA GLU A 26 3.07 30.43 -4.34
C GLU A 26 4.32 30.60 -3.47
N ASP A 27 4.39 29.93 -2.31
CA ASP A 27 5.55 29.93 -1.42
C ASP A 27 6.61 28.86 -1.78
N GLY A 28 6.43 28.16 -2.90
CA GLY A 28 7.35 27.14 -3.40
C GLY A 28 7.19 25.75 -2.76
N LEU A 29 6.33 25.60 -1.76
CA LEU A 29 5.99 24.30 -1.20
C LEU A 29 5.07 23.52 -2.13
N TRP A 30 5.07 22.20 -1.98
CA TRP A 30 4.20 21.32 -2.75
C TRP A 30 3.08 20.78 -1.89
N GLU A 31 1.89 20.60 -2.45
CA GLU A 31 0.77 19.91 -1.81
C GLU A 31 0.39 18.66 -2.60
N LEU A 32 0.14 17.57 -1.89
CA LEU A 32 -0.46 16.36 -2.44
C LEU A 32 -1.84 16.17 -1.81
N ASP A 33 -2.88 16.38 -2.61
CA ASP A 33 -4.25 16.06 -2.23
C ASP A 33 -4.57 14.63 -2.61
N ALA A 34 -4.62 13.78 -1.59
CA ALA A 34 -4.97 12.38 -1.75
C ALA A 34 -6.40 12.14 -1.30
N HIS A 35 -7.17 11.47 -2.15
CA HIS A 35 -8.57 11.17 -1.94
C HIS A 35 -8.84 9.68 -2.11
N ILE A 36 -9.60 9.09 -1.18
CA ILE A 36 -10.05 7.70 -1.29
C ILE A 36 -11.57 7.62 -1.17
N THR A 37 -12.19 6.92 -2.11
CA THR A 37 -13.60 6.56 -2.07
C THR A 37 -13.79 5.07 -2.16
N ASP A 38 -14.64 4.54 -1.29
CA ASP A 38 -15.05 3.14 -1.29
C ASP A 38 -16.56 3.05 -1.49
N ILE A 39 -16.99 2.51 -2.62
CA ILE A 39 -18.40 2.37 -3.01
C ILE A 39 -18.78 0.90 -3.08
N LYS A 40 -20.00 0.59 -2.66
CA LYS A 40 -20.59 -0.75 -2.73
C LYS A 40 -21.68 -0.78 -3.79
N SER A 41 -21.73 -1.85 -4.56
CA SER A 41 -22.70 -2.04 -5.65
C SER A 41 -24.08 -2.48 -5.15
N SER A 42 -24.19 -2.80 -3.86
CA SER A 42 -25.41 -3.19 -3.19
C SER A 42 -25.60 -2.38 -1.91
N GLU A 43 -26.86 -2.32 -1.47
CA GLU A 43 -27.24 -1.73 -0.20
C GLU A 43 -26.50 -2.39 0.97
N LEU A 44 -26.04 -1.57 1.93
CA LEU A 44 -25.45 -2.04 3.17
C LEU A 44 -26.25 -1.59 4.39
N LYS A 45 -26.46 -2.51 5.33
CA LYS A 45 -26.99 -2.19 6.65
C LYS A 45 -25.83 -1.84 7.58
N LEU A 46 -25.77 -0.58 8.02
CA LEU A 46 -24.78 -0.08 8.96
C LEU A 46 -25.45 0.24 10.31
N ILE A 47 -24.63 0.47 11.33
CA ILE A 47 -25.11 0.92 12.66
C ILE A 47 -25.86 2.26 12.53
N ARG A 48 -25.42 3.12 11.62
CA ARG A 48 -26.04 4.43 11.31
C ARG A 48 -27.28 4.35 10.39
N GLY A 49 -27.76 3.15 10.09
CA GLY A 49 -28.85 2.92 9.15
C GLY A 49 -28.39 2.35 7.81
N VAL A 50 -29.28 2.41 6.83
CA VAL A 50 -29.06 1.83 5.50
C VAL A 50 -28.21 2.79 4.65
N LEU A 51 -27.13 2.28 4.06
CA LEU A 51 -26.36 2.93 3.01
C LEU A 51 -26.84 2.42 1.65
N PRO A 52 -27.45 3.28 0.80
CA PRO A 52 -27.87 2.90 -0.55
C PRO A 52 -26.70 2.41 -1.42
N ALA A 53 -27.00 1.57 -2.40
CA ALA A 53 -26.03 1.19 -3.41
C ALA A 53 -25.55 2.42 -4.19
N GLY A 54 -24.25 2.49 -4.47
CA GLY A 54 -23.63 3.61 -5.20
C GLY A 54 -23.17 4.77 -4.30
N GLU A 55 -23.61 4.83 -3.04
CA GLU A 55 -23.14 5.84 -2.08
C GLU A 55 -21.79 5.44 -1.45
N PRO A 56 -20.93 6.40 -1.08
CA PRO A 56 -19.64 6.10 -0.47
C PRO A 56 -19.79 5.56 0.96
N LEU A 57 -19.20 4.39 1.19
CA LEU A 57 -18.94 3.86 2.52
C LEU A 57 -17.77 4.60 3.19
N HIS A 58 -16.73 4.89 2.40
CA HIS A 58 -15.62 5.76 2.77
C HIS A 58 -15.50 6.88 1.75
N ASN A 59 -15.29 8.10 2.23
CA ASN A 59 -14.96 9.28 1.44
C ASN A 59 -14.02 10.13 2.29
N LEU A 60 -12.71 9.97 2.07
CA LEU A 60 -11.68 10.45 3.00
C LEU A 60 -10.57 11.19 2.25
N TRP A 61 -10.03 12.21 2.89
CA TRP A 61 -9.00 13.09 2.34
C TRP A 61 -7.74 13.09 3.22
N LEU A 62 -6.58 13.15 2.58
CA LEU A 62 -5.29 13.40 3.19
C LEU A 62 -4.50 14.37 2.32
N ARG A 63 -4.18 15.54 2.86
CA ARG A 63 -3.25 16.50 2.26
C ARG A 63 -1.90 16.41 2.97
N LEU A 64 -0.83 16.31 2.19
CA LEU A 64 0.54 16.52 2.67
C LEU A 64 1.12 17.76 2.01
N THR A 65 1.67 18.66 2.81
CA THR A 65 2.50 19.76 2.32
C THR A 65 3.97 19.39 2.48
N LEU A 66 4.76 19.56 1.42
CA LEU A 66 6.12 19.08 1.30
C LEU A 66 7.08 20.23 0.97
N ASP A 67 8.27 20.18 1.55
CA ASP A 67 9.42 20.97 1.09
C ASP A 67 10.13 20.32 -0.11
N HIS A 68 11.18 20.99 -0.62
CA HIS A 68 11.96 20.51 -1.77
C HIS A 68 12.76 19.23 -1.49
N GLU A 69 12.99 18.92 -0.22
CA GLU A 69 13.62 17.69 0.27
C GLU A 69 12.62 16.57 0.57
N TYR A 70 11.33 16.75 0.21
CA TYR A 70 10.23 15.82 0.42
C TYR A 70 9.91 15.57 1.90
N ASN A 71 10.27 16.50 2.79
CA ASN A 71 9.84 16.45 4.18
C ASN A 71 8.41 17.01 4.30
N ILE A 72 7.61 16.35 5.12
CA ILE A 72 6.25 16.79 5.43
C ILE A 72 6.33 17.96 6.40
N VAL A 73 5.89 19.13 5.98
CA VAL A 73 5.84 20.35 6.80
C VAL A 73 4.46 20.60 7.39
N GLU A 74 3.40 20.13 6.72
CA GLU A 74 2.01 20.26 7.17
C GLU A 74 1.19 19.05 6.70
N VAL A 75 0.14 18.73 7.47
CA VAL A 75 -0.79 17.64 7.19
C VAL A 75 -2.22 18.10 7.47
N ALA A 76 -3.14 17.80 6.57
CA ALA A 76 -4.58 17.87 6.85
C ALA A 76 -5.24 16.53 6.51
N ALA A 77 -6.20 16.12 7.32
CA ALA A 77 -6.98 14.91 7.09
C ALA A 77 -8.45 15.19 7.37
N ASP A 78 -9.32 14.63 6.54
CA ASP A 78 -10.77 14.75 6.72
C ASP A 78 -11.50 13.46 6.33
N SER A 79 -12.70 13.28 6.87
CA SER A 79 -13.50 12.07 6.73
C SER A 79 -14.98 12.41 6.57
N GLU A 80 -15.40 12.61 5.31
CA GLU A 80 -16.76 13.03 4.96
C GLU A 80 -17.78 11.88 5.04
N ALA A 81 -17.38 10.66 4.65
CA ALA A 81 -18.21 9.46 4.78
C ALA A 81 -17.44 8.33 5.47
N VAL A 82 -18.07 7.74 6.50
CA VAL A 82 -17.49 6.65 7.30
C VAL A 82 -18.55 5.64 7.74
N PRO A 83 -18.17 4.38 8.03
CA PRO A 83 -19.06 3.37 8.58
C PRO A 83 -19.47 3.65 10.03
N TYR A 84 -18.58 4.27 10.82
CA TYR A 84 -18.79 4.56 12.25
C TYR A 84 -18.60 6.07 12.55
N PRO A 85 -19.60 6.92 12.27
CA PRO A 85 -19.55 8.34 12.63
C PRO A 85 -19.39 8.53 14.15
N GLY A 86 -18.65 9.55 14.56
CA GLY A 86 -18.26 9.79 15.95
C GLY A 86 -17.05 8.97 16.41
N HIS A 87 -16.53 8.07 15.56
CA HIS A 87 -15.35 7.24 15.87
C HIS A 87 -14.31 7.27 14.75
N CYS A 88 -14.69 6.97 13.51
CA CYS A 88 -13.75 6.98 12.39
C CYS A 88 -13.28 8.40 12.05
N ASN A 89 -14.21 9.36 12.04
CA ASN A 89 -13.95 10.76 11.68
C ASN A 89 -13.28 11.57 12.81
N THR A 90 -12.94 10.95 13.94
CA THR A 90 -12.21 11.63 15.04
C THR A 90 -10.70 11.41 14.96
N ILE A 91 -10.21 10.59 14.02
CA ILE A 91 -8.80 10.20 13.94
C ILE A 91 -7.91 11.22 13.23
N ALA A 92 -8.49 12.20 12.53
CA ALA A 92 -7.75 13.18 11.72
C ALA A 92 -6.57 13.83 12.47
N PRO A 93 -6.68 14.27 13.75
CA PRO A 93 -5.56 14.87 14.47
C PRO A 93 -4.34 13.94 14.64
N ALA A 94 -4.53 12.62 14.64
CA ALA A 94 -3.42 11.66 14.77
C ALA A 94 -2.44 11.73 13.59
N TYR A 95 -2.89 12.19 12.41
CA TYR A 95 -2.06 12.30 11.20
C TYR A 95 -1.07 13.46 11.26
N ASN A 96 -1.21 14.40 12.20
CA ASN A 96 -0.17 15.42 12.46
C ASN A 96 1.16 14.79 12.90
N GLN A 97 1.14 13.55 13.39
CA GLN A 97 2.36 12.79 13.66
C GLN A 97 3.18 12.50 12.40
N LEU A 98 2.69 12.76 11.18
CA LEU A 98 3.50 12.60 9.97
C LEU A 98 4.40 13.80 9.68
N VAL A 99 4.15 14.96 10.30
CA VAL A 99 5.02 16.13 10.18
C VAL A 99 6.44 15.78 10.61
N GLY A 100 7.42 16.23 9.81
CA GLY A 100 8.84 15.95 9.96
C GLY A 100 9.31 14.62 9.37
N LEU A 101 8.41 13.76 8.87
CA LEU A 101 8.81 12.58 8.10
C LEU A 101 9.20 12.99 6.67
N CYS A 102 10.17 12.31 6.08
CA CYS A 102 10.57 12.48 4.69
C CYS A 102 10.02 11.34 3.83
N LEU A 103 9.31 11.65 2.74
CA LEU A 103 8.71 10.64 1.86
C LEU A 103 9.76 9.72 1.22
N LEU A 104 11.00 10.19 1.05
CA LEU A 104 12.07 9.44 0.40
C LEU A 104 13.02 8.73 1.38
N LYS A 105 12.87 8.94 2.70
CA LYS A 105 13.78 8.37 3.72
C LYS A 105 13.02 7.57 4.76
N GLY A 106 12.91 6.26 4.56
CA GLY A 106 12.33 5.34 5.55
C GLY A 106 10.83 5.53 5.81
N PHE A 107 10.13 6.33 4.98
CA PHE A 107 8.75 6.77 5.22
C PHE A 107 7.80 5.63 5.58
N ARG A 108 7.77 4.54 4.81
CA ARG A 108 6.85 3.42 5.04
C ARG A 108 7.05 2.73 6.39
N TYR A 109 8.28 2.70 6.89
CA TYR A 109 8.57 2.16 8.22
C TYR A 109 8.04 3.11 9.30
N ALA A 110 8.43 4.39 9.24
CA ALA A 110 8.03 5.40 10.21
C ALA A 110 6.50 5.63 10.24
N LEU A 111 5.85 5.56 9.07
CA LEU A 111 4.40 5.63 8.95
C LEU A 111 3.70 4.53 9.76
N ARG A 112 4.16 3.29 9.65
CA ARG A 112 3.61 2.15 10.41
C ARG A 112 3.90 2.26 11.90
N GLU A 113 5.05 2.81 12.27
CA GLU A 113 5.42 3.03 13.68
C GLU A 113 4.50 4.06 14.35
N ARG A 114 4.19 5.17 13.66
CA ARG A 114 3.40 6.29 14.24
C ARG A 114 1.89 6.06 14.19
N ILE A 115 1.38 5.54 13.07
CA ILE A 115 -0.07 5.43 12.82
C ILE A 115 -0.49 4.07 12.22
N GLY A 116 0.28 3.02 12.54
CA GLY A 116 -0.08 1.65 12.19
C GLY A 116 -1.18 1.07 13.08
N GLY A 117 -1.94 0.12 12.54
CA GLY A 117 -2.97 -0.60 13.29
C GLY A 117 -4.04 0.35 13.86
N ALA A 118 -4.35 0.20 15.14
CA ALA A 118 -5.40 0.97 15.82
C ALA A 118 -5.03 2.46 16.06
N MET A 119 -3.77 2.86 15.81
CA MET A 119 -3.32 4.25 15.99
C MET A 119 -3.62 5.15 14.78
N GLY A 120 -4.11 4.57 13.69
CA GLY A 120 -4.57 5.29 12.51
C GLY A 120 -5.84 4.68 11.93
N CYS A 121 -6.33 5.29 10.85
CA CYS A 121 -7.34 4.70 10.00
C CYS A 121 -6.66 3.82 8.95
N THR A 122 -7.10 2.58 8.77
CA THR A 122 -6.58 1.69 7.72
C THR A 122 -6.53 2.37 6.36
N HIS A 123 -7.58 3.11 5.99
CA HIS A 123 -7.72 3.77 4.69
C HIS A 123 -6.74 4.94 4.51
N LEU A 124 -6.69 5.88 5.46
CA LEU A 124 -5.79 7.02 5.37
C LEU A 124 -4.31 6.58 5.50
N THR A 125 -4.03 5.54 6.29
CA THR A 125 -2.68 4.96 6.38
C THR A 125 -2.29 4.19 5.11
N GLU A 126 -3.23 3.53 4.43
CA GLU A 126 -3.01 2.96 3.08
C GLU A 126 -2.76 4.06 2.05
N LEU A 127 -3.58 5.11 2.06
CA LEU A 127 -3.46 6.26 1.17
C LEU A 127 -2.10 6.94 1.31
N ALA A 128 -1.62 7.16 2.54
CA ALA A 128 -0.30 7.71 2.79
C ALA A 128 0.84 6.86 2.18
N GLN A 129 0.72 5.52 2.17
CA GLN A 129 1.80 4.62 1.71
C GLN A 129 2.14 4.76 0.22
N ILE A 130 1.22 5.28 -0.59
CA ILE A 130 1.40 5.43 -2.04
C ILE A 130 1.85 6.84 -2.45
N LEU A 131 1.83 7.81 -1.53
CA LEU A 131 2.22 9.20 -1.83
C LEU A 131 3.70 9.39 -2.20
N PRO A 132 4.69 8.64 -1.67
CA PRO A 132 6.08 8.84 -2.06
C PRO A 132 6.35 8.74 -3.56
N THR A 133 5.70 7.79 -4.24
CA THR A 133 5.87 7.63 -5.69
C THR A 133 5.14 8.70 -6.48
N ALA A 134 3.96 9.14 -6.01
CA ALA A 134 3.23 10.24 -6.63
C ALA A 134 4.00 11.56 -6.50
N ALA A 135 4.56 11.85 -5.32
CA ALA A 135 5.42 13.01 -5.08
C ALA A 135 6.61 13.02 -6.03
N LEU A 136 7.35 11.91 -6.09
CA LEU A 136 8.53 11.79 -6.95
C LEU A 136 8.19 12.04 -8.42
N GLN A 137 7.06 11.50 -8.90
CA GLN A 137 6.62 11.66 -10.29
C GLN A 137 6.13 13.08 -10.59
N ALA A 138 5.43 13.72 -9.64
CA ALA A 138 4.97 15.09 -9.79
C ALA A 138 6.14 16.10 -9.82
N PHE A 139 7.15 15.89 -8.98
CA PHE A 139 8.29 16.81 -8.85
C PHE A 139 9.30 16.62 -9.98
N SER A 140 9.16 15.55 -10.78
CA SER A 140 10.03 15.21 -11.91
C SER A 140 9.83 16.19 -13.08
N GLY A 141 10.45 17.37 -13.01
CA GLY A 141 10.43 18.37 -14.09
C GLY A 141 10.50 19.83 -13.63
N GLU A 142 10.24 20.07 -12.34
CA GLU A 142 10.07 21.42 -11.75
C GLU A 142 11.25 21.81 -10.84
N SER A 143 12.41 21.15 -10.95
CA SER A 143 13.61 21.65 -10.26
C SER A 143 14.03 22.96 -10.95
N PRO A 144 14.26 24.08 -10.25
CA PRO A 144 14.77 25.32 -10.83
C PRO A 144 16.09 25.15 -11.58
N GLU A 145 16.84 24.08 -11.29
CA GLU A 145 18.04 23.66 -12.02
C GLU A 145 17.75 23.08 -13.43
N SER A 146 16.47 22.94 -13.80
CA SER A 146 16.05 22.61 -15.17
C SER A 146 16.04 23.84 -16.07
N GLY A 147 16.09 25.04 -15.47
CA GLY A 147 16.48 26.28 -16.13
C GLY A 147 17.99 26.38 -16.13
N ASP A 148 18.57 26.16 -17.31
CA ASP A 148 20.00 26.25 -17.63
C ASP A 148 20.83 24.97 -17.35
N GLN A 149 20.65 23.98 -18.22
CA GLN A 149 21.60 22.87 -18.44
C GLN A 149 22.99 23.35 -18.98
N SER A 150 23.43 24.57 -18.66
CA SER A 150 24.73 25.12 -19.04
C SER A 150 25.73 25.22 -17.88
N THR A 151 25.37 24.81 -16.65
CA THR A 151 26.36 24.73 -15.55
C THR A 151 26.94 23.32 -15.41
N SER A 152 28.26 23.26 -15.43
CA SER A 152 29.18 22.13 -15.65
C SER A 152 29.13 20.93 -14.69
N ASP A 153 28.11 20.78 -13.83
CA ASP A 153 28.02 19.69 -12.85
C ASP A 153 26.78 18.77 -13.01
N ALA A 154 25.83 19.14 -13.88
CA ALA A 154 24.61 18.36 -14.17
C ALA A 154 24.89 16.94 -14.73
N GLY A 155 26.12 16.66 -15.18
CA GLY A 155 26.57 15.35 -15.67
C GLY A 155 27.15 14.42 -14.61
N GLN A 156 27.34 14.86 -13.36
CA GLN A 156 28.02 14.06 -12.34
C GLN A 156 27.09 13.21 -11.48
N LYS A 157 25.91 13.72 -11.13
CA LYS A 157 24.97 13.03 -10.24
C LYS A 157 24.03 12.13 -11.03
N LYS A 158 23.86 10.89 -10.56
CA LYS A 158 22.95 9.91 -11.18
C LYS A 158 21.50 10.42 -11.09
N PRO A 159 20.75 10.50 -12.21
CA PRO A 159 19.33 10.84 -12.18
C PRO A 159 18.56 9.85 -11.28
N PHE A 160 17.70 10.37 -10.40
CA PHE A 160 16.97 9.58 -9.40
C PHE A 160 16.11 8.47 -10.03
N GLN A 161 15.64 8.68 -11.26
CA GLN A 161 14.82 7.73 -12.01
C GLN A 161 15.61 6.49 -12.48
N VAL A 162 16.95 6.57 -12.61
CA VAL A 162 17.75 5.42 -13.06
C VAL A 162 17.82 4.38 -11.93
N GLY A 163 17.27 3.21 -12.20
CA GLY A 163 17.16 2.08 -11.27
C GLY A 163 15.88 2.07 -10.44
N SER A 164 14.95 3.02 -10.64
CA SER A 164 13.73 3.12 -9.83
C SER A 164 12.56 2.29 -10.36
N CYS A 165 12.60 1.85 -11.62
CA CYS A 165 11.55 1.03 -12.23
C CYS A 165 12.11 0.01 -13.23
N HIS A 166 11.26 -0.91 -13.68
CA HIS A 166 11.63 -1.99 -14.60
C HIS A 166 12.25 -1.48 -15.91
N ALA A 167 11.69 -0.41 -16.48
CA ALA A 167 12.18 0.18 -17.73
C ALA A 167 13.53 0.87 -17.53
N LEU A 168 13.75 1.49 -16.37
CA LEU A 168 14.96 2.23 -16.02
C LEU A 168 15.95 1.40 -15.20
N ARG A 169 15.86 0.07 -15.21
CA ARG A 169 16.87 -0.79 -14.58
C ARG A 169 18.25 -0.55 -15.20
N ARG A 170 19.30 -0.60 -14.38
CA ARG A 170 20.65 -0.19 -14.79
C ARG A 170 21.26 -1.07 -15.88
N ASP A 171 20.85 -2.33 -15.94
CA ASP A 171 21.22 -3.33 -16.93
C ASP A 171 20.28 -3.38 -18.14
N GLY A 172 19.34 -2.42 -18.24
CA GLY A 172 18.31 -2.39 -19.27
C GLY A 172 18.70 -1.59 -20.50
N ALA A 173 18.12 -1.95 -21.65
CA ALA A 173 18.35 -1.29 -22.93
C ALA A 173 18.03 0.22 -22.92
N ILE A 174 17.03 0.66 -22.14
CA ILE A 174 16.68 2.08 -22.03
C ILE A 174 17.80 2.86 -21.33
N VAL A 175 18.34 2.35 -20.22
CA VAL A 175 19.47 3.01 -19.52
C VAL A 175 20.72 2.96 -20.38
N ALA A 176 21.01 1.84 -21.05
CA ALA A 176 22.15 1.75 -21.97
C ALA A 176 22.07 2.78 -23.10
N LYS A 177 20.88 3.05 -23.64
CA LYS A 177 20.68 3.99 -24.75
C LYS A 177 20.63 5.46 -24.31
N TYR A 178 19.89 5.78 -23.26
CA TYR A 178 19.58 7.17 -22.88
C TYR A 178 20.38 7.66 -21.66
N TYR A 179 20.95 6.76 -20.87
CA TYR A 179 21.69 7.04 -19.63
C TYR A 179 23.03 6.25 -19.58
N PRO A 180 23.84 6.23 -20.65
CA PRO A 180 24.94 5.27 -20.82
C PRO A 180 25.98 5.31 -19.71
N ARG A 181 26.22 6.49 -19.10
CA ARG A 181 27.15 6.65 -17.97
C ARG A 181 26.77 5.80 -16.74
N TRP A 182 25.48 5.52 -16.54
CA TRP A 182 24.99 4.79 -15.37
C TRP A 182 24.56 3.36 -15.68
N ALA A 183 24.65 2.96 -16.95
CA ALA A 183 24.38 1.60 -17.38
C ALA A 183 25.38 0.62 -16.74
N ILE A 184 24.90 -0.56 -16.39
CA ILE A 184 25.74 -1.69 -15.98
C ILE A 184 25.57 -2.74 -17.08
N HIS A 185 26.66 -3.08 -17.76
CA HIS A 185 26.64 -4.22 -18.66
C HIS A 185 26.89 -5.47 -17.81
N PRO A 186 25.96 -6.43 -17.75
CA PRO A 186 26.28 -7.70 -17.11
C PRO A 186 27.49 -8.27 -17.84
N THR A 187 28.58 -8.52 -17.10
CA THR A 187 29.72 -9.26 -17.62
C THR A 187 29.18 -10.59 -18.09
N MET A 188 29.26 -10.85 -19.39
CA MET A 188 28.92 -12.17 -19.91
C MET A 188 29.97 -13.13 -19.35
N GLU A 189 29.66 -13.76 -18.23
CA GLU A 189 30.47 -14.86 -17.72
C GLU A 189 30.38 -15.95 -18.79
N LEU A 190 31.46 -16.10 -19.54
CA LEU A 190 31.64 -17.18 -20.48
C LEU A 190 31.55 -18.47 -19.67
N VAL A 191 30.38 -19.10 -19.66
CA VAL A 191 30.26 -20.50 -19.25
C VAL A 191 31.20 -21.26 -20.19
N PRO A 192 32.28 -21.89 -19.68
CA PRO A 192 33.17 -22.64 -20.55
C PRO A 192 32.32 -23.70 -21.24
N ALA A 193 32.43 -23.79 -22.57
CA ALA A 193 31.78 -24.83 -23.34
C ALA A 193 32.16 -26.18 -22.72
N ILE A 194 31.18 -26.84 -22.10
CA ILE A 194 31.35 -28.22 -21.67
C ILE A 194 31.53 -28.99 -22.97
N ALA A 195 32.76 -29.42 -23.23
CA ALA A 195 33.08 -30.23 -24.39
C ALA A 195 32.14 -31.43 -24.38
N SER A 196 31.40 -31.59 -25.48
CA SER A 196 30.53 -32.73 -25.73
C SER A 196 31.34 -34.01 -25.59
N VAL A 197 31.10 -34.75 -24.51
CA VAL A 197 31.62 -36.11 -24.35
C VAL A 197 30.81 -36.99 -25.30
N SER A 198 31.51 -37.60 -26.25
CA SER A 198 30.96 -38.49 -27.27
C SER A 198 30.27 -39.71 -26.65
N GLU A 199 29.04 -39.96 -27.11
CA GLU A 199 28.35 -41.24 -26.92
C GLU A 199 29.14 -42.35 -27.62
N GLN A 200 29.93 -43.11 -26.85
CA GLN A 200 30.36 -44.47 -27.17
C GLN A 200 31.08 -45.05 -25.95
N ASP A 201 30.31 -45.69 -25.06
CA ASP A 201 30.72 -46.96 -24.50
C ASP A 201 29.49 -47.76 -24.09
N THR A 202 29.24 -48.79 -24.88
CA THR A 202 28.18 -49.76 -24.75
C THR A 202 28.48 -50.78 -23.65
N ALA A 203 27.45 -51.06 -22.85
CA ALA A 203 27.06 -52.38 -22.37
C ALA A 203 28.05 -53.20 -21.52
N SER A 204 27.79 -53.25 -20.21
CA SER A 204 27.52 -54.53 -19.51
C SER A 204 27.15 -54.27 -18.05
N ASN A 205 25.88 -54.40 -17.71
CA ASN A 205 25.44 -55.38 -16.70
C ASN A 205 23.92 -55.35 -16.58
N LEU A 206 23.34 -56.48 -16.93
CA LEU A 206 21.92 -56.80 -16.90
C LEU A 206 21.61 -57.56 -15.60
N ILE A 207 20.45 -57.25 -15.03
CA ILE A 207 19.54 -58.14 -14.28
C ILE A 207 19.84 -58.37 -12.79
N SER A 208 19.04 -57.75 -11.92
CA SER A 208 18.05 -58.46 -11.08
C SER A 208 17.47 -57.55 -9.99
N GLY A 209 16.14 -57.54 -9.83
CA GLY A 209 15.50 -57.12 -8.59
C GLY A 209 14.28 -56.23 -8.73
N LEU A 210 13.15 -56.79 -9.19
CA LEU A 210 11.84 -56.23 -8.88
C LEU A 210 11.60 -56.28 -7.36
N SER A 211 11.22 -55.16 -6.75
CA SER A 211 10.17 -55.17 -5.72
C SER A 211 9.57 -53.77 -5.54
N SER A 212 8.29 -53.71 -5.87
CA SER A 212 7.30 -52.68 -5.57
C SER A 212 7.19 -52.36 -4.08
N HIS A 213 7.03 -51.07 -3.72
CA HIS A 213 6.17 -50.61 -2.62
C HIS A 213 5.75 -49.13 -2.78
N PRO A 214 4.60 -48.72 -2.18
CA PRO A 214 3.66 -47.80 -2.82
C PRO A 214 3.63 -46.38 -2.23
N ALA A 215 2.82 -45.55 -2.90
CA ALA A 215 2.52 -44.16 -2.65
C ALA A 215 2.06 -43.82 -1.22
N SER A 216 2.65 -42.75 -0.68
CA SER A 216 2.23 -42.10 0.57
C SER A 216 1.01 -41.20 0.32
N SER A 217 -0.10 -41.49 0.99
CA SER A 217 -1.27 -40.59 1.07
C SER A 217 -1.09 -39.52 2.17
N PRO A 218 -1.78 -38.37 2.06
CA PRO A 218 -1.58 -37.23 2.95
C PRO A 218 -2.34 -37.36 4.27
N VAL A 219 -1.72 -36.85 5.33
CA VAL A 219 -2.25 -36.76 6.69
C VAL A 219 -3.41 -35.75 6.76
N GLN A 220 -4.61 -36.21 7.11
CA GLN A 220 -5.74 -35.37 7.52
C GLN A 220 -5.68 -35.12 9.02
N ASN A 221 -5.43 -33.89 9.43
CA ASN A 221 -5.67 -33.45 10.81
C ASN A 221 -7.12 -32.94 10.93
N LYS A 222 -7.95 -33.73 11.60
CA LYS A 222 -9.29 -33.36 12.07
C LYS A 222 -9.20 -33.18 13.58
N VAL A 223 -9.33 -31.95 14.07
CA VAL A 223 -9.60 -31.69 15.50
C VAL A 223 -10.91 -30.91 15.60
N MET A 224 -11.78 -31.49 16.43
CA MET A 224 -13.18 -31.15 16.66
C MET A 224 -13.32 -29.80 17.36
N SER A 225 -14.26 -28.99 16.88
CA SER A 225 -14.98 -28.00 17.66
C SER A 225 -16.06 -28.70 18.49
N GLN A 226 -16.07 -28.47 19.80
CA GLN A 226 -17.23 -28.74 20.65
C GLN A 226 -17.58 -27.49 21.46
N SER A 227 -18.74 -26.94 21.14
CA SER A 227 -19.47 -25.94 21.91
C SER A 227 -19.87 -26.49 23.27
N ARG A 228 -19.84 -25.64 24.31
CA ARG A 228 -20.65 -25.87 25.52
C ARG A 228 -21.31 -24.56 25.96
N ASN A 229 -22.64 -24.63 25.97
CA ASN A 229 -23.59 -23.61 26.37
C ASN A 229 -23.60 -23.38 27.90
N GLN A 230 -23.75 -22.10 28.27
CA GLN A 230 -24.77 -21.52 29.18
C GLN A 230 -25.18 -22.23 30.49
N ALA A 231 -25.02 -21.51 31.62
CA ALA A 231 -25.97 -21.40 32.76
C ALA A 231 -25.50 -20.21 33.65
N LEU A 232 -26.20 -19.07 33.68
CA LEU A 232 -27.29 -18.67 34.59
C LEU A 232 -26.87 -18.45 36.06
N SER A 233 -26.95 -17.19 36.52
CA SER A 233 -27.27 -16.83 37.90
C SER A 233 -27.76 -15.38 37.97
N GLN A 234 -29.06 -15.22 38.25
CA GLN A 234 -29.75 -13.98 38.55
C GLN A 234 -29.62 -13.65 40.04
N ALA A 235 -29.46 -12.36 40.38
CA ALA A 235 -29.87 -11.69 41.63
C ALA A 235 -29.76 -10.17 41.35
N SER A 236 -30.83 -9.43 41.04
CA SER A 236 -31.91 -8.89 41.88
C SER A 236 -31.48 -7.88 42.96
N ASN A 237 -31.95 -6.63 42.74
CA ASN A 237 -32.29 -5.54 43.66
C ASN A 237 -31.19 -4.75 44.41
N ALA A 238 -31.07 -3.44 44.09
CA ALA A 238 -31.58 -2.34 44.94
C ALA A 238 -31.20 -0.95 44.36
N VAL A 239 -32.23 -0.13 44.12
CA VAL A 239 -32.16 1.34 43.96
C VAL A 239 -32.43 1.96 45.34
N PRO A 240 -31.88 3.14 45.65
CA PRO A 240 -32.75 4.16 46.21
C PRO A 240 -32.62 5.53 45.53
N ASP A 241 -33.76 6.21 45.53
CA ASP A 241 -34.02 7.58 45.15
C ASP A 241 -33.07 8.59 45.78
N ILE A 242 -32.69 9.62 45.01
CA ILE A 242 -32.26 10.91 45.57
C ILE A 242 -33.19 11.99 45.00
N GLU A 243 -33.89 12.62 45.94
CA GLU A 243 -34.88 13.68 45.77
C GLU A 243 -34.38 14.87 44.94
N SER A 244 -35.30 15.36 44.11
CA SER A 244 -35.32 16.69 43.54
C SER A 244 -35.49 17.76 44.63
N SER A 245 -34.49 18.61 44.84
CA SER A 245 -34.69 19.88 45.56
C SER A 245 -34.82 21.03 44.55
N LYS A 246 -36.02 21.60 44.52
CA LYS A 246 -36.31 22.92 43.94
C LYS A 246 -35.70 23.99 44.84
N ARG A 247 -34.97 24.96 44.27
CA ARG A 247 -35.08 26.35 44.75
C ARG A 247 -34.87 27.34 43.61
N SER A 248 -35.95 28.05 43.31
CA SER A 248 -35.96 29.30 42.57
C SER A 248 -35.50 30.46 43.48
N LYS A 249 -34.94 31.47 42.81
CA LYS A 249 -34.48 32.79 43.30
C LYS A 249 -33.12 32.84 43.96
#